data_AF-A0A370EJW2-F1
#
_entry.id   AF-A0A370EJW2-F1
#
_cell.length_a   1.000
_cell.length_b   1.000
_cell.length_c   1.000
_cell.angle_alpha   90.00
_cell.angle_beta   90.00
_cell.angle_gamma   90.00
#
_symmetry.space_group_name_H-M   'P 1'
#
loop_
_entity.id
_entity.type
_entity.pdbx_description
1 polymer ?
#
loop_
_entity_poly.entity_id
_entity_poly.type
_entity_poly.pdbx_seq_one_letter_code
_entity_poly.pdbx_strand_id
1 'polypeptide(L)'
;MFGITKMPFGIKIRIPMSYNAIFDRNFYTMDAKMIEKWISALESCSASDNNKDIDNIISLWKFASCYGPETTINDNGSFNNGKGSDIKITFTDVALTNPDTPNILSTLGLNIGAGLHELKDSYYVLLHDQKKNYTPARLIDLEEEIINAIHGKIIPYSYVRRLTRVNGNAGIYTNTSVKKCGRQDILSAINDSPAPKDDSDWLVLILDNLSSQCDSFYFDLSVLSQPFASSYKKVMLFDFYKGEIIDLVTIK
;
A
#
# COMPACT_ATOMS: atom_id res chain seq x y z
N MET A 1 -14.64 54.20 12.95
CA MET A 1 -15.72 53.88 11.99
C MET A 1 -15.39 52.53 11.37
N PHE A 2 -16.33 51.60 11.41
CA PHE A 2 -16.20 50.19 10.99
C PHE A 2 -15.92 50.00 9.49
N GLY A 3 -15.34 48.85 9.13
CA GLY A 3 -15.41 48.28 7.79
C GLY A 3 -14.50 47.06 7.56
N ILE A 4 -15.01 45.84 7.77
CA ILE A 4 -14.40 44.55 7.39
C ILE A 4 -14.84 44.19 5.96
N THR A 5 -13.97 43.49 5.21
CA THR A 5 -14.17 42.40 4.20
C THR A 5 -13.26 42.60 2.97
N LYS A 6 -12.61 41.63 2.33
CA LYS A 6 -12.60 40.15 2.28
C LYS A 6 -11.23 39.73 1.69
N MET A 7 -10.61 38.64 2.14
CA MET A 7 -9.60 37.91 1.34
C MET A 7 -10.30 36.91 0.40
N PRO A 8 -9.62 36.44 -0.65
CA PRO A 8 -9.56 34.99 -0.81
C PRO A 8 -8.14 34.49 -1.09
N PHE A 9 -7.85 33.37 -0.43
CA PHE A 9 -6.60 32.65 -0.38
C PHE A 9 -6.35 31.91 -1.68
N GLY A 10 -5.20 32.16 -2.33
CA GLY A 10 -4.66 31.26 -3.33
C GLY A 10 -4.03 30.05 -2.64
N ILE A 11 -4.69 28.89 -2.71
CA ILE A 11 -4.09 27.62 -2.30
C ILE A 11 -2.98 27.29 -3.31
N LYS A 12 -1.71 27.48 -2.92
CA LYS A 12 -0.57 26.94 -3.66
C LYS A 12 -0.44 25.46 -3.33
N ILE A 13 -1.04 24.61 -4.17
CA ILE A 13 -0.77 23.16 -4.17
C ILE A 13 0.67 22.98 -4.66
N ARG A 14 1.56 22.56 -3.76
CA ARG A 14 2.95 22.23 -4.11
C ARG A 14 2.99 20.77 -4.58
N ILE A 15 2.78 20.55 -5.87
CA ILE A 15 2.98 19.24 -6.51
C ILE A 15 4.49 18.96 -6.51
N PRO A 16 5.00 17.91 -5.86
CA PRO A 16 6.41 17.54 -5.97
C PRO A 16 6.71 17.21 -7.44
N MET A 17 7.63 17.95 -8.05
CA MET A 17 8.12 17.69 -9.41
C MET A 17 8.97 16.41 -9.42
N SER A 18 8.30 15.26 -9.42
CA SER A 18 8.82 13.98 -9.90
C SER A 18 7.66 12.99 -10.09
N TYR A 19 6.57 13.41 -10.73
CA TYR A 19 5.38 12.60 -10.97
C TYR A 19 5.04 12.58 -12.47
N ASN A 20 5.93 12.05 -13.29
CA ASN A 20 5.69 11.83 -14.72
C ASN A 20 5.81 10.35 -15.15
N ALA A 21 5.79 9.40 -14.22
CA ALA A 21 6.03 7.99 -14.56
C ALA A 21 5.01 6.95 -14.01
N ILE A 22 3.91 7.36 -13.36
CA ILE A 22 2.92 6.38 -12.82
C ILE A 22 1.47 6.82 -13.10
N PHE A 23 1.20 7.33 -14.31
CA PHE A 23 -0.17 7.61 -14.74
C PHE A 23 -0.60 6.79 -15.96
N ASP A 24 0.21 5.82 -16.40
CA ASP A 24 -0.05 5.11 -17.64
C ASP A 24 -0.47 3.65 -17.43
N ARG A 25 -1.69 3.36 -17.91
CA ARG A 25 -2.24 2.06 -18.33
C ARG A 25 -2.59 1.04 -17.25
N ASN A 26 -3.56 1.37 -16.40
CA ASN A 26 -4.59 0.41 -15.92
C ASN A 26 -5.72 1.03 -15.09
N PHE A 27 -5.80 2.36 -14.94
CA PHE A 27 -7.02 2.96 -14.43
C PHE A 27 -8.11 2.78 -15.49
N TYR A 28 -9.18 2.07 -15.12
CA TYR A 28 -10.49 2.29 -15.73
C TYR A 28 -10.67 3.80 -15.83
N THR A 29 -10.89 4.30 -17.05
CA THR A 29 -11.08 5.73 -17.32
C THR A 29 -12.08 6.27 -16.32
N MET A 30 -11.59 7.12 -15.41
CA MET A 30 -12.38 7.76 -14.38
C MET A 30 -13.47 8.57 -15.09
N ASP A 31 -14.73 8.15 -14.97
CA ASP A 31 -15.85 8.82 -15.63
C ASP A 31 -15.98 10.25 -15.08
N ALA A 32 -16.23 11.23 -15.95
CA ALA A 32 -16.42 12.62 -15.57
C ALA A 32 -17.51 12.79 -14.50
N LYS A 33 -18.53 11.92 -14.50
CA LYS A 33 -19.56 11.87 -13.45
C LYS A 33 -19.01 11.52 -12.07
N MET A 34 -17.98 10.69 -12.02
CA MET A 34 -17.33 10.30 -10.78
C MET A 34 -16.53 11.47 -10.21
N ILE A 35 -15.84 12.24 -11.08
CA ILE A 35 -15.13 13.46 -10.70
C ILE A 35 -16.08 14.55 -10.19
N GLU A 36 -17.25 14.75 -10.82
CA GLU A 36 -18.24 15.72 -10.36
C GLU A 36 -18.84 15.37 -8.99
N LYS A 37 -19.08 14.06 -8.75
CA LYS A 37 -19.46 13.57 -7.42
C LYS A 37 -18.37 13.87 -6.38
N TRP A 38 -17.11 13.79 -6.77
CA TRP A 38 -15.99 14.05 -5.87
C TRP A 38 -15.90 15.50 -5.44
N ILE A 39 -16.06 16.42 -6.40
CA ILE A 39 -16.07 17.85 -6.12
C ILE A 39 -17.23 18.20 -5.18
N SER A 40 -18.42 17.65 -5.44
CA SER A 40 -19.62 17.90 -4.64
C SER A 40 -19.47 17.45 -3.18
N ALA A 41 -18.85 16.29 -2.95
CA ALA A 41 -18.60 15.78 -1.60
C ALA A 41 -17.59 16.65 -0.83
N LEU A 42 -16.52 17.11 -1.48
CA LEU A 42 -15.51 17.99 -0.87
C LEU A 42 -16.07 19.37 -0.52
N GLU A 43 -16.93 19.91 -1.39
CA GLU A 43 -17.58 21.22 -1.17
C GLU A 43 -18.60 21.19 -0.01
N SER A 44 -19.08 20.01 0.38
CA SER A 44 -20.03 19.83 1.48
C SER A 44 -19.39 19.80 2.88
N CYS A 45 -18.07 19.66 2.99
CA CYS A 45 -17.35 19.64 4.27
C CYS A 45 -17.20 21.05 4.88
N SER A 46 -17.55 21.22 6.16
CA SER A 46 -17.50 22.51 6.85
C SER A 46 -16.10 22.86 7.37
N ALA A 47 -15.71 24.14 7.24
CA ALA A 47 -14.33 24.65 7.28
C ALA A 47 -13.45 24.35 8.53
N SER A 48 -13.99 23.79 9.61
CA SER A 48 -13.25 23.55 10.88
C SER A 48 -12.74 22.13 11.07
N ASP A 49 -13.30 21.12 10.40
CA ASP A 49 -12.89 19.69 10.47
C ASP A 49 -12.19 19.21 9.18
N ASN A 50 -11.84 20.16 8.31
CA ASN A 50 -11.60 19.97 6.88
C ASN A 50 -10.57 18.91 6.48
N ASN A 51 -9.46 18.71 7.18
CA ASN A 51 -8.40 17.85 6.61
C ASN A 51 -8.70 16.35 6.80
N LYS A 52 -9.19 15.94 7.96
CA LYS A 52 -9.44 14.51 8.24
C LYS A 52 -10.61 13.95 7.45
N ASP A 53 -11.67 14.73 7.29
CA ASP A 53 -12.83 14.31 6.50
C ASP A 53 -12.48 14.21 5.01
N ILE A 54 -11.67 15.15 4.49
CA ILE A 54 -11.14 15.09 3.12
C ILE A 54 -10.24 13.87 2.95
N ASP A 55 -9.31 13.61 3.87
CA ASP A 55 -8.39 12.46 3.80
C ASP A 55 -9.16 11.12 3.85
N ASN A 56 -10.22 11.04 4.67
CA ASN A 56 -11.10 9.87 4.76
C ASN A 56 -11.88 9.66 3.46
N ILE A 57 -12.42 10.73 2.86
CA ILE A 57 -13.13 10.66 1.58
C ILE A 57 -12.18 10.23 0.45
N ILE A 58 -10.96 10.79 0.41
CA ILE A 58 -9.92 10.41 -0.56
C ILE A 58 -9.54 8.93 -0.39
N SER A 59 -9.36 8.49 0.84
CA SER A 59 -9.04 7.09 1.16
C SER A 59 -10.16 6.16 0.72
N LEU A 60 -11.42 6.55 0.98
CA LEU A 60 -12.60 5.85 0.54
C LEU A 60 -12.67 5.71 -0.98
N TRP A 61 -12.43 6.79 -1.72
CA TRP A 61 -12.45 6.75 -3.19
C TRP A 61 -11.39 5.83 -3.76
N LYS A 62 -10.16 5.90 -3.25
CA LYS A 62 -9.06 5.05 -3.71
C LYS A 62 -9.35 3.59 -3.40
N PHE A 63 -9.80 3.32 -2.17
CA PHE A 63 -10.19 1.98 -1.76
C PHE A 63 -11.32 1.43 -2.65
N ALA A 64 -12.38 2.20 -2.88
CA ALA A 64 -13.51 1.78 -3.72
C ALA A 64 -13.11 1.51 -5.18
N SER A 65 -12.22 2.34 -5.72
CA SER A 65 -11.70 2.17 -7.10
C SER A 65 -10.87 0.89 -7.25
N CYS A 66 -10.29 0.38 -6.17
CA CYS A 66 -9.50 -0.84 -6.15
C CYS A 66 -10.29 -2.08 -5.69
N TYR A 67 -11.43 -1.91 -5.01
CA TYR A 67 -12.17 -3.03 -4.41
C TYR A 67 -12.90 -3.89 -5.43
N GLY A 68 -13.63 -3.28 -6.37
CA GLY A 68 -14.36 -4.03 -7.38
C GLY A 68 -15.19 -3.16 -8.32
N PRO A 69 -15.58 -3.69 -9.48
CA PRO A 69 -16.32 -2.95 -10.50
C PRO A 69 -17.76 -2.57 -10.07
N GLU A 70 -18.36 -3.34 -9.16
CA GLU A 70 -19.71 -3.10 -8.62
C GLU A 70 -19.72 -2.13 -7.44
N THR A 71 -18.56 -1.58 -7.08
CA THR A 71 -18.42 -0.70 -5.93
C THR A 71 -18.87 0.72 -6.25
N THR A 72 -19.71 1.28 -5.39
CA THR A 72 -20.16 2.67 -5.48
C THR A 72 -20.01 3.38 -4.15
N ILE A 73 -19.91 4.71 -4.21
CA ILE A 73 -19.94 5.58 -3.04
C ILE A 73 -21.17 6.47 -3.19
N ASN A 74 -22.02 6.47 -2.17
CA ASN A 74 -23.21 7.30 -2.15
C ASN A 74 -22.85 8.77 -1.82
N ASP A 75 -23.81 9.68 -2.00
CA ASP A 75 -23.59 11.12 -1.80
C ASP A 75 -23.29 11.49 -0.34
N ASN A 76 -23.52 10.56 0.58
CA ASN A 76 -23.30 10.70 2.02
C ASN A 76 -21.91 10.18 2.44
N GLY A 77 -21.10 9.69 1.49
CA GLY A 77 -19.79 9.09 1.76
C GLY A 77 -19.84 7.66 2.31
N SER A 78 -20.96 6.93 2.16
CA SER A 78 -21.05 5.51 2.50
C SER A 78 -20.65 4.62 1.32
N PHE A 79 -20.02 3.49 1.64
CA PHE A 79 -19.54 2.51 0.68
C PHE A 79 -20.61 1.46 0.37
N ASN A 80 -20.78 1.11 -0.90
CA ASN A 80 -21.64 0.00 -1.31
C ASN A 80 -20.86 -0.96 -2.20
N ASN A 81 -20.85 -2.25 -1.87
CA ASN A 81 -20.13 -3.28 -2.61
C ASN A 81 -20.99 -4.01 -3.67
N GLY A 82 -22.15 -3.46 -4.02
CA GLY A 82 -23.09 -4.07 -4.97
C GLY A 82 -23.96 -5.18 -4.37
N LYS A 83 -23.80 -5.52 -3.08
CA LYS A 83 -24.58 -6.56 -2.38
C LYS A 83 -25.68 -6.00 -1.47
N GLY A 84 -26.06 -4.74 -1.65
CA GLY A 84 -27.27 -4.18 -1.07
C GLY A 84 -27.00 -3.02 -0.11
N SER A 85 -26.65 -3.31 1.14
CA SER A 85 -26.60 -2.30 2.21
C SER A 85 -25.35 -1.42 2.15
N ASP A 86 -25.53 -0.15 2.51
CA ASP A 86 -24.41 0.76 2.75
C ASP A 86 -23.58 0.28 3.93
N ILE A 87 -22.27 0.34 3.75
CA ILE A 87 -21.25 -0.11 4.67
C ILE A 87 -20.47 1.12 5.09
N LYS A 88 -20.32 1.29 6.40
CA LYS A 88 -19.45 2.30 6.93
C LYS A 88 -18.03 1.76 7.01
N ILE A 89 -17.08 2.54 6.48
CA ILE A 89 -15.67 2.19 6.51
C ILE A 89 -14.94 3.17 7.44
N THR A 90 -14.22 2.62 8.41
CA THR A 90 -13.21 3.33 9.19
C THR A 90 -11.85 3.14 8.53
N PHE A 91 -11.11 4.21 8.34
CA PHE A 91 -9.73 4.16 7.87
C PHE A 91 -8.77 4.39 9.04
N THR A 92 -7.65 3.68 9.05
CA THR A 92 -6.61 3.86 10.06
C THR A 92 -5.25 3.59 9.42
N ASP A 93 -4.30 4.51 9.58
CA ASP A 93 -2.96 4.34 9.05
C ASP A 93 -2.19 3.29 9.86
N VAL A 94 -1.42 2.46 9.15
CA VAL A 94 -0.50 1.50 9.77
C VAL A 94 0.86 2.16 9.91
N ALA A 95 1.26 2.41 11.15
CA ALA A 95 2.62 2.81 11.48
C ALA A 95 3.49 1.57 11.72
N LEU A 96 4.64 1.48 11.05
CA LEU A 96 5.62 0.43 11.34
C LEU A 96 6.23 0.66 12.72
N THR A 97 6.19 -0.35 13.59
CA THR A 97 6.74 -0.31 14.96
C THR A 97 8.24 -0.05 14.96
N ASN A 98 8.94 -0.57 13.95
CA ASN A 98 10.38 -0.37 13.76
C ASN A 98 10.65 0.11 12.33
N PRO A 99 10.50 1.42 12.05
CA PRO A 99 10.65 1.97 10.70
C PRO A 99 12.08 1.85 10.17
N ASP A 100 13.07 1.75 11.05
CA ASP A 100 14.49 1.59 10.69
C ASP A 100 14.89 0.12 10.43
N THR A 101 13.90 -0.78 10.31
CA THR A 101 14.20 -2.17 9.92
C THR A 101 14.91 -2.20 8.57
N PRO A 102 16.00 -2.99 8.44
CA PRO A 102 16.73 -3.08 7.20
C PRO A 102 15.84 -3.66 6.11
N ASN A 103 16.17 -3.29 4.86
CA ASN A 103 15.49 -3.80 3.68
C ASN A 103 15.47 -5.34 3.70
N ILE A 104 14.28 -5.95 3.63
CA ILE A 104 14.11 -7.41 3.67
C ILE A 104 14.89 -8.09 2.54
N LEU A 105 15.00 -7.44 1.38
CA LEU A 105 15.75 -7.99 0.24
C LEU A 105 17.27 -8.09 0.49
N SER A 106 17.80 -7.37 1.48
CA SER A 106 19.21 -7.52 1.87
C SER A 106 19.53 -8.91 2.41
N THR A 107 18.53 -9.64 2.92
CA THR A 107 18.70 -10.99 3.44
C THR A 107 18.86 -12.04 2.34
N LEU A 108 18.43 -11.74 1.10
CA LEU A 108 18.60 -12.62 -0.06
C LEU A 108 20.08 -12.96 -0.30
N GLY A 109 20.99 -12.01 -0.10
CA GLY A 109 22.42 -12.24 -0.26
C GLY A 109 22.99 -13.30 0.68
N LEU A 110 22.42 -13.47 1.87
CA LEU A 110 22.84 -14.50 2.83
C LEU A 110 22.36 -15.89 2.40
N ASN A 111 21.11 -16.02 1.95
CA ASN A 111 20.53 -17.29 1.53
C ASN A 111 21.12 -17.78 0.20
N ILE A 112 21.19 -16.87 -0.78
CA ILE A 112 21.80 -17.13 -2.09
C ILE A 112 23.29 -17.45 -1.93
N GLY A 113 24.00 -16.76 -1.02
CA GLY A 113 25.41 -17.02 -0.73
C GLY A 113 25.69 -18.41 -0.14
N ALA A 114 24.73 -19.01 0.57
CA ALA A 114 24.84 -20.38 1.07
C ALA A 114 24.62 -21.43 -0.04
N GLY A 115 23.73 -21.15 -1.01
CA GLY A 115 23.51 -22.01 -2.18
C GLY A 115 24.57 -21.86 -3.28
N LEU A 116 25.18 -20.68 -3.37
CA LEU A 116 26.26 -20.34 -4.31
C LEU A 116 27.58 -20.24 -3.53
N HIS A 117 28.10 -21.40 -3.11
CA HIS A 117 29.33 -21.58 -2.32
C HIS A 117 30.60 -20.90 -2.89
N GLU A 118 30.52 -20.28 -4.07
CA GLU A 118 31.65 -19.69 -4.80
C GLU A 118 31.50 -18.20 -5.13
N LEU A 119 30.37 -17.59 -4.75
CA LEU A 119 30.05 -16.16 -4.82
C LEU A 119 31.24 -15.23 -5.03
N LYS A 120 31.83 -14.78 -3.90
CA LYS A 120 32.75 -13.62 -3.73
C LYS A 120 32.40 -12.34 -4.52
N ASP A 121 31.30 -12.40 -5.26
CA ASP A 121 30.84 -11.47 -6.24
C ASP A 121 29.65 -10.74 -5.66
N SER A 122 29.58 -9.48 -6.01
CA SER A 122 28.42 -8.67 -5.74
C SER A 122 27.61 -8.53 -7.02
N TYR A 123 26.30 -8.61 -6.86
CA TYR A 123 25.36 -8.40 -7.95
C TYR A 123 24.42 -7.27 -7.59
N TYR A 124 24.28 -6.33 -8.52
CA TYR A 124 23.19 -5.38 -8.51
C TYR A 124 22.05 -5.92 -9.37
N VAL A 125 20.88 -6.09 -8.75
CA VAL A 125 19.67 -6.63 -9.35
C VAL A 125 18.67 -5.49 -9.50
N LEU A 126 18.41 -5.11 -10.75
CA LEU A 126 17.33 -4.22 -11.09
C LEU A 126 16.03 -5.03 -11.15
N LEU A 127 15.08 -4.73 -10.28
CA LEU A 127 13.78 -5.39 -10.22
C LEU A 127 12.76 -4.67 -11.11
N HIS A 128 11.80 -5.43 -11.64
CA HIS A 128 10.59 -4.88 -12.23
C HIS A 128 9.70 -4.24 -11.16
N ASP A 129 8.93 -3.23 -11.55
CA ASP A 129 7.92 -2.64 -10.67
C ASP A 129 6.87 -3.69 -10.30
N GLN A 130 6.74 -3.95 -9.01
CA GLN A 130 5.83 -4.97 -8.50
C GLN A 130 4.47 -4.35 -8.16
N LYS A 131 3.41 -4.87 -8.79
CA LYS A 131 2.01 -4.46 -8.56
C LYS A 131 1.41 -4.99 -7.24
N LYS A 132 2.14 -5.83 -6.53
CA LYS A 132 1.70 -6.49 -5.31
C LYS A 132 2.86 -6.57 -4.33
N ASN A 133 2.56 -6.61 -3.04
CA ASN A 133 3.54 -6.70 -1.96
C ASN A 133 4.22 -8.07 -1.87
N TYR A 134 5.30 -8.12 -1.10
CA TYR A 134 6.08 -9.33 -0.92
C TYR A 134 5.47 -10.25 0.14
N THR A 135 5.55 -11.54 -0.13
CA THR A 135 5.20 -12.64 0.78
C THR A 135 6.35 -13.64 0.77
N PRO A 136 6.38 -14.63 1.69
CA PRO A 136 7.46 -15.62 1.70
C PRO A 136 7.60 -16.36 0.37
N ALA A 137 6.47 -16.74 -0.25
CA ALA A 137 6.47 -17.40 -1.56
C ALA A 137 7.12 -16.51 -2.63
N ARG A 138 6.77 -15.22 -2.68
CA ARG A 138 7.32 -14.29 -3.67
C ARG A 138 8.80 -13.98 -3.46
N LEU A 139 9.26 -14.00 -2.21
CA LEU A 139 10.69 -13.87 -1.92
C LEU A 139 11.45 -15.11 -2.39
N ILE A 140 10.90 -16.31 -2.20
CA ILE A 140 11.47 -17.56 -2.72
C ILE A 140 11.51 -17.52 -4.26
N ASP A 141 10.41 -17.13 -4.92
CA ASP A 141 10.38 -17.03 -6.38
C ASP A 141 11.42 -16.02 -6.90
N LEU A 142 11.56 -14.87 -6.23
CA LEU A 142 12.60 -13.88 -6.56
C LEU A 142 14.01 -14.45 -6.35
N GLU A 143 14.23 -15.17 -5.24
CA GLU A 143 15.50 -15.83 -4.95
C GLU A 143 15.88 -16.81 -6.07
N GLU A 144 14.94 -17.66 -6.48
CA GLU A 144 15.11 -18.61 -7.58
C GLU A 144 15.37 -17.90 -8.92
N GLU A 145 14.65 -16.83 -9.22
CA GLU A 145 14.90 -16.03 -10.43
C GLU A 145 16.32 -15.43 -10.43
N ILE A 146 16.79 -14.89 -9.30
CA ILE A 146 18.15 -14.36 -9.20
C ILE A 146 19.18 -15.46 -9.43
N ILE A 147 19.02 -16.62 -8.79
CA ILE A 147 19.93 -17.78 -8.97
C ILE A 147 19.94 -18.22 -10.43
N ASN A 148 18.77 -18.33 -11.06
CA ASN A 148 18.66 -18.72 -12.46
C ASN A 148 19.28 -17.69 -13.42
N ALA A 149 19.15 -16.39 -13.12
CA ALA A 149 19.78 -15.31 -13.86
C ALA A 149 21.31 -15.35 -13.75
N ILE A 150 21.86 -15.61 -12.56
CA ILE A 150 23.31 -15.76 -12.35
C ILE A 150 23.85 -16.94 -13.18
N HIS A 151 23.12 -18.06 -13.23
CA HIS A 151 23.48 -19.22 -14.04
C HIS A 151 23.22 -19.06 -15.56
N GLY A 152 22.73 -17.90 -16.02
CA GLY A 152 22.47 -17.63 -17.43
C GLY A 152 21.37 -18.51 -18.04
N LYS A 153 20.40 -18.98 -17.23
CA LYS A 153 19.27 -19.76 -17.75
C LYS A 153 18.36 -18.87 -18.60
N ILE A 154 17.73 -19.45 -19.62
CA ILE A 154 16.78 -18.73 -20.47
C ILE A 154 15.37 -19.12 -20.02
N ILE A 155 14.81 -18.33 -19.10
CA ILE A 155 13.46 -18.49 -18.55
C ILE A 155 12.72 -17.14 -18.55
N PRO A 156 11.40 -17.12 -18.40
CA PRO A 156 10.67 -15.88 -18.10
C PRO A 156 11.09 -15.36 -16.72
N TYR A 157 11.47 -14.09 -16.65
CA TYR A 157 11.78 -13.38 -15.41
C TYR A 157 10.67 -12.38 -15.09
N SER A 158 9.91 -12.64 -14.04
CA SER A 158 8.78 -11.81 -13.60
C SER A 158 9.23 -10.72 -12.62
N TYR A 159 10.29 -10.98 -11.86
CA TYR A 159 10.82 -10.05 -10.87
C TYR A 159 12.13 -9.40 -11.33
N VAL A 160 13.05 -10.17 -11.92
CA VAL A 160 14.38 -9.69 -12.29
C VAL A 160 14.39 -9.06 -13.69
N ARG A 161 14.61 -7.74 -13.75
CA ARG A 161 14.73 -7.01 -15.03
C ARG A 161 16.14 -7.07 -15.60
N ARG A 162 17.15 -6.90 -14.74
CA ARG A 162 18.56 -6.92 -15.14
C ARG A 162 19.43 -7.29 -13.96
N LEU A 163 20.42 -8.13 -14.21
CA LEU A 163 21.45 -8.49 -13.25
C LEU A 163 22.81 -7.97 -13.75
N THR A 164 23.58 -7.34 -12.87
CA THR A 164 24.88 -6.76 -13.20
C THR A 164 25.87 -7.10 -12.10
N ARG A 165 26.99 -7.73 -12.45
CA ARG A 165 28.09 -7.94 -11.51
C ARG A 165 28.73 -6.59 -11.19
N VAL A 166 28.98 -6.32 -9.92
CA VAL A 166 29.58 -5.08 -9.44
C VAL A 166 30.83 -5.38 -8.62
N ASN A 167 31.67 -4.35 -8.41
CA ASN A 167 32.80 -4.44 -7.52
C ASN A 167 32.35 -4.01 -6.12
N GLY A 168 32.38 -4.92 -5.16
CA GLY A 168 31.87 -4.67 -3.81
C GLY A 168 31.86 -5.93 -2.94
N ASN A 169 31.39 -5.78 -1.70
CA ASN A 169 31.25 -6.91 -0.79
C ASN A 169 30.24 -7.91 -1.34
N ALA A 170 30.53 -9.20 -1.20
CA ALA A 170 29.66 -10.26 -1.67
C ALA A 170 28.22 -10.05 -1.16
N GLY A 171 27.25 -10.12 -2.09
CA GLY A 171 25.86 -9.86 -1.75
C GLY A 171 25.01 -9.49 -2.96
N ILE A 172 23.70 -9.41 -2.69
CA ILE A 172 22.68 -8.97 -3.62
C ILE A 172 22.22 -7.58 -3.21
N TYR A 173 22.37 -6.63 -4.12
CA TYR A 173 21.91 -5.25 -3.97
C TYR A 173 20.74 -5.03 -4.92
N THR A 174 19.69 -4.33 -4.47
CA THR A 174 18.50 -4.07 -5.28
C THR A 174 18.22 -2.58 -5.37
N ASN A 175 17.44 -2.17 -6.38
CA ASN A 175 16.90 -0.81 -6.49
C ASN A 175 15.61 -0.60 -5.67
N THR A 176 15.19 -1.59 -4.90
CA THR A 176 13.86 -1.63 -4.26
C THR A 176 14.03 -1.81 -2.75
N SER A 177 13.44 -0.91 -1.98
CA SER A 177 13.35 -0.96 -0.53
C SER A 177 12.08 -1.69 -0.10
N VAL A 178 12.22 -2.83 0.57
CA VAL A 178 11.10 -3.61 1.10
C VAL A 178 11.16 -3.63 2.61
N LYS A 179 10.12 -3.14 3.29
CA LYS A 179 10.04 -3.16 4.76
C LYS A 179 9.05 -4.19 5.24
N LYS A 180 9.36 -4.82 6.38
CA LYS A 180 8.44 -5.77 7.01
C LYS A 180 7.30 -5.01 7.66
N CYS A 181 6.07 -5.39 7.31
CA CYS A 181 4.88 -5.07 8.08
C CYS A 181 4.46 -6.36 8.80
N GLY A 182 4.77 -6.41 10.10
CA GLY A 182 4.55 -7.57 10.95
C GLY A 182 3.21 -7.52 11.66
N ARG A 183 2.87 -8.64 12.31
CA ARG A 183 1.61 -8.80 13.05
C ARG A 183 1.40 -7.74 14.14
N GLN A 184 2.47 -7.26 14.78
CA GLN A 184 2.36 -6.21 15.81
C GLN A 184 1.98 -4.85 15.22
N ASP A 185 2.46 -4.51 14.02
CA ASP A 185 2.07 -3.26 13.34
C ASP A 185 0.57 -3.25 13.06
N ILE A 186 0.04 -4.38 12.61
CA ILE A 186 -1.39 -4.59 12.36
C ILE A 186 -2.20 -4.53 13.66
N LEU A 187 -1.73 -5.20 14.71
CA LEU A 187 -2.42 -5.21 16.01
C LEU A 187 -2.48 -3.81 16.62
N SER A 188 -1.38 -3.06 16.58
CA SER A 188 -1.35 -1.67 17.04
C SER A 188 -2.37 -0.82 16.27
N ALA A 189 -2.39 -0.91 14.94
CA ALA A 189 -3.34 -0.16 14.12
C ALA A 189 -4.81 -0.54 14.40
N ILE A 190 -5.11 -1.83 14.64
CA ILE A 190 -6.46 -2.26 15.04
C ILE A 190 -6.82 -1.69 16.41
N ASN A 191 -5.91 -1.73 17.38
CA ASN A 191 -6.17 -1.25 18.74
C ASN A 191 -6.32 0.28 18.83
N ASP A 192 -5.60 1.00 17.97
CA ASP A 192 -5.67 2.47 17.88
C ASP A 192 -6.89 2.93 17.07
N SER A 193 -7.52 2.03 16.31
CA SER A 193 -8.72 2.34 15.55
C SER A 193 -9.91 2.61 16.49
N PRO A 194 -10.80 3.56 16.15
CA PRO A 194 -12.04 3.76 16.88
C PRO A 194 -12.86 2.47 16.98
N ALA A 195 -13.69 2.30 18.00
CA ALA A 195 -14.63 1.18 18.03
C ALA A 195 -15.66 1.30 16.87
N PRO A 196 -16.07 0.17 16.26
CA PRO A 196 -17.15 0.19 15.28
C PRO A 196 -18.44 0.72 15.93
N LYS A 197 -19.23 1.48 15.16
CA LYS A 197 -20.53 1.96 15.66
C LYS A 197 -21.61 0.88 15.50
N ASP A 198 -21.49 0.07 14.45
CA ASP A 198 -22.42 -1.01 14.12
C ASP A 198 -21.69 -2.31 13.79
N ASP A 199 -22.36 -3.45 14.00
CA ASP A 199 -21.85 -4.80 13.69
C ASP A 199 -21.57 -5.04 12.20
N SER A 200 -21.98 -4.11 11.33
CA SER A 200 -21.73 -4.12 9.89
C SER A 200 -20.47 -3.37 9.46
N ASP A 201 -19.86 -2.58 10.36
CA ASP A 201 -18.77 -1.66 10.03
C ASP A 201 -17.50 -2.42 9.63
N TRP A 202 -16.77 -1.82 8.69
CA TRP A 202 -15.49 -2.33 8.19
C TRP A 202 -14.34 -1.43 8.62
N LEU A 203 -13.17 -2.03 8.82
CA LEU A 203 -11.92 -1.33 9.07
C LEU A 203 -10.96 -1.56 7.91
N VAL A 204 -10.42 -0.47 7.37
CA VAL A 204 -9.37 -0.49 6.35
C VAL A 204 -8.11 0.13 6.93
N LEU A 205 -7.08 -0.68 7.00
CA LEU A 205 -5.75 -0.35 7.49
C LEU A 205 -4.92 0.14 6.30
N ILE A 206 -4.56 1.42 6.27
CA ILE A 206 -3.87 2.06 5.15
C ILE A 206 -2.37 1.89 5.33
N LEU A 207 -1.71 1.41 4.26
CA LEU A 207 -0.27 1.31 4.18
C LEU A 207 0.28 2.45 3.32
N ASP A 208 1.08 3.31 3.93
CA ASP A 208 1.73 4.44 3.24
C ASP A 208 3.23 4.19 3.07
N ASN A 209 3.62 3.95 1.81
CA ASN A 209 5.01 3.76 1.40
C ASN A 209 5.88 5.01 1.63
N LEU A 210 5.33 6.23 1.54
CA LEU A 210 6.10 7.45 1.74
C LEU A 210 6.45 7.64 3.21
N SER A 211 5.45 7.56 4.09
CA SER A 211 5.66 7.62 5.54
C SER A 211 6.58 6.49 6.03
N SER A 212 6.44 5.30 5.44
CA SER A 212 7.27 4.14 5.74
C SER A 212 8.65 4.17 5.08
N GLN A 213 8.93 5.10 4.15
CA GLN A 213 10.18 5.18 3.39
C GLN A 213 10.56 3.84 2.72
N CYS A 214 9.61 3.23 2.02
CA CYS A 214 9.82 1.97 1.28
C CYS A 214 9.07 1.98 -0.05
N ASP A 215 9.42 1.07 -0.95
CA ASP A 215 8.74 0.88 -2.24
C ASP A 215 7.67 -0.24 -2.17
N SER A 216 7.77 -1.09 -1.15
CA SER A 216 6.85 -2.21 -0.92
C SER A 216 6.93 -2.68 0.53
N PHE A 217 5.86 -3.33 0.96
CA PHE A 217 5.81 -4.08 2.20
C PHE A 217 6.08 -5.57 1.98
N TYR A 218 6.58 -6.21 3.03
CA TYR A 218 6.64 -7.65 3.18
C TYR A 218 5.72 -8.09 4.31
N PHE A 219 4.82 -9.02 4.03
CA PHE A 219 3.94 -9.66 5.01
C PHE A 219 4.37 -11.10 5.25
N ASP A 220 4.59 -11.46 6.51
CA ASP A 220 4.81 -12.85 6.87
C ASP A 220 3.49 -13.65 6.90
N LEU A 221 3.59 -14.99 6.96
CA LEU A 221 2.41 -15.85 7.00
C LEU A 221 1.53 -15.57 8.23
N SER A 222 2.09 -15.06 9.32
CA SER A 222 1.32 -14.77 10.53
C SER A 222 0.35 -13.60 10.34
N VAL A 223 0.66 -12.66 9.44
CA VAL A 223 -0.27 -11.59 9.03
C VAL A 223 -1.36 -12.16 8.11
N LEU A 224 -1.00 -13.05 7.20
CA LEU A 224 -1.90 -13.51 6.14
C LEU A 224 -2.85 -14.64 6.58
N SER A 225 -2.48 -15.43 7.59
CA SER A 225 -3.19 -16.67 7.93
C SER A 225 -3.74 -16.73 9.35
N GLN A 226 -3.15 -16.00 10.31
CA GLN A 226 -3.61 -16.06 11.70
C GLN A 226 -4.67 -14.99 11.98
N PRO A 227 -5.77 -15.35 12.66
CA PRO A 227 -6.88 -14.44 12.89
C PRO A 227 -6.49 -13.29 13.83
N PHE A 228 -6.91 -12.07 13.53
CA PHE A 228 -6.83 -10.90 14.42
C PHE A 228 -8.11 -10.77 15.23
N ALA A 229 -7.98 -10.47 16.53
CA ALA A 229 -9.14 -10.11 17.34
C ALA A 229 -9.65 -8.73 16.90
N SER A 230 -10.92 -8.64 16.51
CA SER A 230 -11.52 -7.37 16.08
C SER A 230 -13.03 -7.40 16.22
N SER A 231 -13.61 -6.29 16.68
CA SER A 231 -15.06 -6.09 16.72
C SER A 231 -15.66 -5.72 15.36
N TYR A 232 -14.83 -5.36 14.38
CA TYR A 232 -15.26 -5.03 13.03
C TYR A 232 -15.71 -6.28 12.26
N LYS A 233 -16.71 -6.13 11.39
CA LYS A 233 -17.18 -7.23 10.52
C LYS A 233 -16.09 -7.71 9.56
N LYS A 234 -15.29 -6.76 9.05
CA LYS A 234 -14.19 -7.02 8.13
C LYS A 234 -13.04 -6.09 8.44
N VAL A 235 -11.83 -6.62 8.43
CA VAL A 235 -10.58 -5.85 8.51
C VAL A 235 -9.78 -6.14 7.26
N MET A 236 -9.26 -5.10 6.62
CA MET A 236 -8.49 -5.21 5.38
C MET A 236 -7.24 -4.35 5.45
N LEU A 237 -6.16 -4.79 4.84
CA LEU A 237 -5.02 -3.93 4.50
C LEU A 237 -5.23 -3.34 3.12
N PHE A 238 -4.86 -2.07 2.96
CA PHE A 238 -4.89 -1.39 1.68
C PHE A 238 -3.53 -0.71 1.42
N ASP A 239 -2.77 -1.25 0.46
CA ASP A 239 -1.61 -0.56 -0.08
C ASP A 239 -2.08 0.46 -1.12
N PHE A 240 -2.05 1.70 -0.67
CA PHE A 240 -2.50 2.85 -1.44
C PHE A 240 -1.76 3.02 -2.76
N TYR A 241 -0.46 2.73 -2.83
CA TYR A 241 0.37 3.00 -4.00
C TYR A 241 0.34 1.85 -5.00
N LYS A 242 0.07 0.63 -4.53
CA LYS A 242 -0.07 -0.56 -5.39
C LYS A 242 -1.51 -0.84 -5.78
N GLY A 243 -2.49 -0.24 -5.09
CA GLY A 243 -3.90 -0.56 -5.25
C GLY A 243 -4.23 -1.98 -4.79
N GLU A 244 -3.42 -2.56 -3.90
CA GLU A 244 -3.58 -3.93 -3.43
C GLU A 244 -4.40 -3.93 -2.14
N ILE A 245 -5.46 -4.74 -2.12
CA ILE A 245 -6.31 -4.95 -0.95
C ILE A 245 -6.13 -6.39 -0.47
N ILE A 246 -5.83 -6.56 0.81
CA ILE A 246 -5.63 -7.86 1.45
C ILE A 246 -6.66 -8.01 2.56
N ASP A 247 -7.53 -9.01 2.42
CA ASP A 247 -8.49 -9.37 3.45
C ASP A 247 -7.77 -10.06 4.61
N LEU A 248 -7.90 -9.50 5.82
CA LEU A 248 -7.35 -10.11 7.03
C LEU A 248 -8.35 -11.07 7.64
N VAL A 249 -7.85 -12.21 8.13
CA VAL A 249 -8.67 -13.15 8.90
C VAL A 249 -8.94 -12.53 10.27
N THR A 250 -10.19 -12.49 10.70
CA THR A 250 -10.58 -11.93 12.01
C THR A 250 -11.45 -12.88 12.82
N ILE A 251 -11.38 -12.73 14.14
CA ILE A 251 -12.27 -13.37 15.12
C ILE A 251 -12.81 -12.31 16.07
N LYS A 252 -14.06 -12.49 16.51
CA LYS A 252 -14.66 -11.68 17.57
C LYS A 252 -14.27 -12.21 18.94
#